data_AF-A0AAE9NE42-F1
#
_entry.id   AF-A0AAE9NE42-F1
#
_cell.length_a   1.000
_cell.length_b   1.000
_cell.length_c   1.000
_cell.angle_alpha   90.00
_cell.angle_beta   90.00
_cell.angle_gamma   90.00
#
_symmetry.space_group_name_H-M   'P 1'
#
loop_
_entity.id
_entity.type
_entity.pdbx_description
1 polymer ?
#
loop_
_entity_poly.entity_id
_entity_poly.type
_entity_poly.pdbx_seq_one_letter_code
_entity_poly.pdbx_strand_id
1 'polypeptide(L)'
;MVVNVADFIASLDGAAPAPDLNAPLRGLWWAAKGDWDRAHQIVQDDSGRDAAWVHAYLHRVEGDLGNAGYWYRQAGQPAAKDSLEAEWERMVSALLGDGKA
;
A
#
# COMPACT_ATOMS: atom_id res chain seq x y z
N MET A 1 -4.15 -18.02 -3.71
CA MET A 1 -3.23 -17.34 -2.79
C MET A 1 -2.34 -16.46 -3.61
N VAL A 2 -2.30 -15.17 -3.30
CA VAL A 2 -1.34 -14.23 -3.87
C VAL A 2 -0.04 -14.38 -3.07
N VAL A 3 1.00 -14.94 -3.68
CA VAL A 3 2.24 -15.30 -2.94
C VAL A 3 3.48 -14.53 -3.40
N ASN A 4 3.37 -13.77 -4.50
CA ASN A 4 4.44 -12.93 -5.02
C ASN A 4 3.87 -11.70 -5.75
N VAL A 5 4.75 -10.78 -6.16
CA VAL A 5 4.37 -9.53 -6.83
C VAL A 5 3.66 -9.77 -8.17
N ALA A 6 4.09 -10.77 -8.96
CA ALA A 6 3.47 -11.07 -10.25
C ALA A 6 2.02 -11.55 -10.09
N ASP A 7 1.75 -12.41 -9.10
CA ASP A 7 0.39 -12.84 -8.75
C ASP A 7 -0.46 -11.66 -8.28
N PHE A 8 0.12 -10.75 -7.50
CA PHE A 8 -0.56 -9.55 -7.02
C PHE A 8 -0.96 -8.64 -8.19
N ILE A 9 -0.03 -8.39 -9.12
CA ILE A 9 -0.27 -7.58 -10.32
C ILE A 9 -1.34 -8.25 -11.20
N ALA A 10 -1.25 -9.56 -11.45
CA ALA A 10 -2.26 -10.29 -12.22
C ALA A 10 -3.65 -10.21 -11.58
N SER A 11 -3.74 -10.13 -10.24
CA SER A 11 -5.02 -9.99 -9.53
C SER A 11 -5.71 -8.65 -9.77
N LEU A 12 -5.01 -7.62 -10.27
CA LEU A 12 -5.58 -6.29 -10.52
C LEU A 12 -6.62 -6.28 -11.64
N ASP A 13 -6.64 -7.30 -12.52
CA ASP A 13 -7.70 -7.48 -13.52
C ASP A 13 -9.05 -7.87 -12.90
N GLY A 14 -9.05 -8.28 -11.63
CA GLY A 14 -10.25 -8.61 -10.86
C GLY A 14 -11.08 -7.40 -10.44
N ALA A 15 -12.31 -7.68 -10.01
CA ALA A 15 -13.23 -6.67 -9.45
C ALA A 15 -13.02 -6.39 -7.95
N ALA A 16 -12.29 -7.27 -7.25
CA ALA A 16 -11.99 -7.12 -5.83
C ALA A 16 -10.64 -7.81 -5.50
N PRO A 17 -9.93 -7.36 -4.45
CA PRO A 17 -8.72 -8.03 -3.99
C PRO A 17 -9.03 -9.44 -3.48
N ALA A 18 -8.02 -10.31 -3.50
CA ALA A 18 -8.15 -11.65 -2.94
C ALA A 18 -8.47 -11.58 -1.42
N PRO A 19 -9.36 -12.46 -0.92
CA PRO A 19 -9.89 -12.36 0.45
C PRO A 19 -8.84 -12.62 1.54
N ASP A 20 -7.73 -13.26 1.18
CA ASP A 20 -6.58 -13.56 2.05
C ASP A 20 -5.59 -12.39 2.15
N LEU A 21 -5.74 -11.32 1.37
CA LEU A 21 -4.91 -10.13 1.50
C LEU A 21 -5.24 -9.34 2.79
N ASN A 22 -4.19 -8.98 3.54
CA ASN A 22 -4.30 -8.11 4.71
C ASN A 22 -4.69 -6.67 4.31
N ALA A 23 -5.04 -5.83 5.29
CA ALA A 23 -5.53 -4.47 5.01
C ALA A 23 -4.53 -3.62 4.20
N PRO A 24 -3.22 -3.56 4.53
CA PRO A 24 -2.24 -2.82 3.73
C PRO A 24 -2.19 -3.25 2.25
N LEU A 25 -2.13 -4.55 1.98
CA LEU A 25 -2.11 -5.09 0.62
C LEU A 25 -3.42 -4.81 -0.13
N ARG A 26 -4.57 -4.89 0.53
CA ARG A 26 -5.85 -4.48 -0.07
C ARG A 26 -5.88 -2.99 -0.39
N GLY A 27 -5.30 -2.14 0.47
CA GLY A 27 -5.16 -0.71 0.22
C GLY A 27 -4.34 -0.44 -1.05
N LEU A 28 -3.17 -1.06 -1.18
CA LEU A 28 -2.33 -0.94 -2.39
C LEU A 28 -3.01 -1.47 -3.65
N TRP A 29 -3.85 -2.50 -3.53
CA TRP A 29 -4.63 -3.04 -4.65
C TRP A 29 -5.63 -2.01 -5.19
N TRP A 30 -6.40 -1.34 -4.32
CA TRP A 30 -7.32 -0.28 -4.74
C TRP A 30 -6.58 0.97 -5.23
N ALA A 31 -5.43 1.28 -4.61
CA ALA A 31 -4.60 2.40 -5.04
C ALA A 31 -4.10 2.25 -6.49
N ALA A 32 -3.69 1.04 -6.88
CA ALA A 32 -3.28 0.72 -8.25
C ALA A 32 -4.42 0.84 -9.27
N LYS A 33 -5.68 0.71 -8.82
CA LYS A 33 -6.88 0.92 -9.65
C LYS A 33 -7.34 2.38 -9.67
N GLY A 34 -6.64 3.27 -8.99
CA GLY A 34 -7.00 4.70 -8.90
C GLY A 34 -8.08 5.02 -7.85
N ASP A 35 -8.51 4.06 -7.04
CA ASP A 35 -9.54 4.26 -6.00
C ASP A 35 -8.87 4.53 -4.65
N TRP A 36 -8.28 5.72 -4.52
CA TRP A 36 -7.49 6.13 -3.35
C TRP A 36 -8.35 6.35 -2.10
N ASP A 37 -9.60 6.81 -2.27
CA ASP A 37 -10.56 6.95 -1.18
C ASP A 37 -10.84 5.59 -0.52
N ARG A 38 -11.07 4.56 -1.33
CA ARG A 38 -11.27 3.21 -0.81
C ARG A 38 -9.99 2.64 -0.20
N ALA A 39 -8.83 2.94 -0.77
CA ALA A 39 -7.56 2.54 -0.19
C ALA A 39 -7.39 3.15 1.22
N HIS A 40 -7.65 4.45 1.39
CA HIS A 40 -7.62 5.12 2.69
C HIS A 40 -8.59 4.47 3.68
N GLN A 41 -9.84 4.25 3.28
CA GLN A 41 -10.85 3.61 4.15
C GLN A 41 -10.42 2.23 4.64
N ILE A 42 -9.70 1.46 3.81
CA ILE A 42 -9.25 0.12 4.19
C ILE A 42 -8.12 0.16 5.24
N VAL A 43 -7.23 1.14 5.16
CA VAL A 43 -6.07 1.24 6.06
C VAL A 43 -6.28 2.21 7.23
N GLN A 44 -7.40 2.94 7.30
CA GLN A 44 -7.63 3.97 8.33
C GLN A 44 -7.70 3.42 9.76
N ASP A 45 -8.23 2.20 9.93
CA ASP A 45 -8.47 1.60 11.25
C ASP A 45 -7.28 0.76 11.74
N ASP A 46 -6.26 0.58 10.90
CA ASP A 46 -5.04 -0.15 11.21
C ASP A 46 -3.94 0.83 11.63
N SER A 47 -3.52 0.73 12.90
CA SER A 47 -2.45 1.56 13.48
C SER A 47 -1.05 0.97 13.31
N GLY A 48 -0.93 -0.12 12.55
CA GLY A 48 0.33 -0.78 12.24
C GLY A 48 1.23 0.04 11.31
N ARG A 49 2.53 -0.26 11.36
CA ARG A 49 3.55 0.44 10.55
C ARG A 49 3.33 0.24 9.03
N ASP A 50 2.79 -0.91 8.65
CA ASP A 50 2.49 -1.23 7.26
C ASP A 50 1.32 -0.39 6.73
N ALA A 51 0.24 -0.28 7.50
CA ALA A 51 -0.88 0.60 7.16
C ALA A 51 -0.46 2.08 7.13
N ALA A 52 0.39 2.50 8.07
CA ALA A 52 0.99 3.83 8.04
C ALA A 52 1.84 4.06 6.78
N TRP A 53 2.57 3.05 6.28
CA TRP A 53 3.33 3.18 5.04
C TRP A 53 2.40 3.32 3.83
N VAL A 54 1.29 2.59 3.79
CA VAL A 54 0.25 2.74 2.76
C VAL A 54 -0.37 4.14 2.79
N HIS A 55 -0.70 4.70 3.96
CA HIS A 55 -1.15 6.10 4.05
C HIS A 55 -0.12 7.09 3.51
N ALA A 56 1.17 6.87 3.79
CA ALA A 56 2.23 7.74 3.28
C ALA A 56 2.27 7.74 1.75
N TYR A 57 2.16 6.56 1.13
CA TYR A 57 2.09 6.41 -0.32
C TYR A 57 0.85 7.10 -0.90
N LEU A 58 -0.34 6.90 -0.31
CA LEU A 58 -1.57 7.51 -0.81
C LEU A 58 -1.49 9.04 -0.82
N HIS A 59 -0.99 9.65 0.25
CA HIS A 59 -0.80 11.10 0.27
C HIS A 59 0.30 11.59 -0.69
N ARG A 60 1.29 10.76 -1.05
CA ARG A 60 2.20 11.11 -2.16
C ARG A 60 1.47 11.13 -3.50
N VAL A 61 0.58 10.17 -3.74
CA VAL A 61 -0.24 10.12 -4.96
C VAL A 61 -1.12 11.36 -5.08
N GLU A 62 -1.68 11.84 -3.96
CA GLU A 62 -2.49 13.07 -3.88
C GLU A 62 -1.68 14.36 -4.00
N GLY A 63 -0.35 14.30 -3.81
CA GLY A 63 0.53 15.47 -3.76
C GLY A 63 0.58 16.16 -2.40
N ASP A 64 -0.06 15.62 -1.36
CA ASP A 64 0.05 16.11 0.03
C ASP A 64 1.34 15.59 0.69
N LEU A 65 2.47 16.17 0.27
CA LEU A 65 3.78 15.76 0.74
C LEU A 65 3.99 16.02 2.25
N GLY A 66 3.28 17.00 2.81
CA GLY A 66 3.35 17.30 4.24
C GLY A 66 2.77 16.17 5.08
N ASN A 67 1.59 15.70 4.69
CA ASN A 67 0.91 14.59 5.36
C ASN A 67 1.54 13.24 5.03
N ALA A 68 1.99 13.03 3.79
CA ALA A 68 2.81 11.88 3.43
C ALA A 68 4.04 11.77 4.35
N GLY A 69 4.72 12.90 4.59
CA GLY A 69 5.84 12.99 5.52
C GLY A 69 5.48 12.62 6.96
N TYR A 70 4.28 12.94 7.44
CA TYR A 70 3.79 12.50 8.75
C TYR A 70 3.66 10.98 8.80
N TRP A 71 3.03 10.38 7.79
CA TRP A 71 2.80 8.95 7.74
C TRP A 71 4.07 8.12 7.53
N TYR A 72 5.04 8.61 6.76
CA TYR A 72 6.37 7.99 6.68
C TYR A 72 7.03 7.88 8.05
N ARG A 73 6.89 8.92 8.90
CA ARG A 73 7.41 8.89 10.27
C ARG A 73 6.67 7.86 11.13
N GLN A 74 5.35 7.73 10.99
CA GLN A 74 4.58 6.70 11.70
C GLN A 74 4.96 5.28 11.25
N ALA A 75 5.18 5.08 9.96
CA ALA A 75 5.72 3.83 9.41
C ALA A 75 7.16 3.56 9.87
N GLY A 76 7.89 4.59 10.29
CA GLY A 76 9.33 4.55 10.55
C GLY A 76 10.11 4.18 9.28
N GLN A 77 9.65 4.69 8.13
CA GLN A 77 10.28 4.57 6.82
C GLN A 77 10.81 5.96 6.40
N PRO A 78 11.93 6.04 5.65
CA PRO A 78 12.31 7.29 5.01
C PRO A 78 11.28 7.65 3.93
N ALA A 79 11.05 8.95 3.73
CA ALA A 79 10.23 9.41 2.62
C ALA A 79 10.84 8.92 1.30
N ALA A 80 10.02 8.26 0.49
CA ALA A 80 10.42 7.76 -0.81
C ALA A 80 10.71 8.93 -1.78
N LYS A 81 11.69 8.70 -2.66
CA LYS A 81 12.21 9.71 -3.61
C LYS A 81 12.20 9.20 -5.05
N ASP A 82 11.97 7.90 -5.21
CA ASP A 82 11.72 7.23 -6.48
C ASP A 82 10.28 7.51 -6.95
N SER A 83 9.94 6.99 -8.14
CA SER A 83 8.60 7.16 -8.71
C SER A 83 7.54 6.48 -7.84
N LEU A 84 6.28 6.88 -8.01
CA LEU A 84 5.16 6.27 -7.29
C LEU A 84 5.06 4.78 -7.61
N GLU A 85 5.28 4.40 -8.87
CA GLU A 85 5.24 3.01 -9.33
C GLU A 85 6.35 2.18 -8.67
N ALA A 86 7.58 2.70 -8.63
CA ALA A 86 8.71 2.02 -8.00
C ALA A 86 8.51 1.84 -6.49
N GLU A 87 7.96 2.85 -5.80
CA GLU A 87 7.60 2.71 -4.40
C GLU A 87 6.51 1.65 -4.19
N TRP A 88 5.43 1.71 -4.97
CA TRP A 88 4.31 0.79 -4.87
C TRP A 88 4.76 -0.67 -5.05
N GLU A 89 5.58 -0.96 -6.05
CA GLU A 89 6.12 -2.31 -6.29
C GLU A 89 6.96 -2.80 -5.10
N ARG A 90 7.82 -1.94 -4.54
CA ARG A 90 8.61 -2.28 -3.35
C ARG A 90 7.73 -2.55 -2.12
N MET A 91 6.66 -1.77 -1.94
CA MET A 91 5.71 -1.96 -0.85
C MET A 91 4.98 -3.30 -0.99
N VAL A 92 4.43 -3.61 -2.17
CA VAL A 92 3.79 -4.91 -2.43
C VAL A 92 4.76 -6.06 -2.17
N SER A 93 6.00 -5.94 -2.66
CA SER A 93 7.02 -6.98 -2.44
C SER A 93 7.36 -7.17 -0.96
N ALA A 94 7.50 -6.10 -0.20
CA ALA A 94 7.83 -6.17 1.23
C ALA A 94 6.68 -6.80 2.03
N LEU A 95 5.46 -6.32 1.81
CA LEU A 95 4.28 -6.75 2.57
C LEU A 95 3.84 -8.18 2.27
N LEU A 96 4.12 -8.70 1.06
CA LEU A 96 3.94 -10.13 0.75
C LEU A 96 5.03 -11.00 1.40
N GLY A 97 6.23 -10.46 1.60
CA GLY A 97 7.35 -11.14 2.26
C GLY A 97 7.19 -11.21 3.79
N ASP A 98 6.63 -10.17 4.39
CA ASP A 98 6.46 -10.01 5.84
C ASP A 98 5.21 -10.74 6.39
N GLY A 99 4.35 -11.29 5.53
CA GLY A 99 3.24 -12.19 5.91
C GLY A 99 3.68 -13.54 6.50
N LYS A 100 4.96 -13.70 6.84
CA LYS A 100 5.53 -14.83 7.57
C LYS A 100 6.08 -14.33 8.92
N ALA A 101 5.18 -14.14 9.88
CA ALA A 101 5.52 -14.11 11.31
C ALA A 101 4.43 -14.84 12.10
#